data_AF-A0A383ED41-F1
#
_entry.id   AF-A0A383ED41-F1
#
_cell.length_a   1.000
_cell.length_b   1.000
_cell.length_c   1.000
_cell.angle_alpha   90.00
_cell.angle_beta   90.00
_cell.angle_gamma   90.00
#
_symmetry.space_group_name_H-M   'P 1'
#
loop_
_entity.id
_entity.type
_entity.pdbx_description
1 polymer ?
#
loop_
_entity_poly.entity_id
_entity_poly.type
_entity_poly.pdbx_seq_one_letter_code
_entity_poly.pdbx_strand_id
1 'polypeptide(L)'
;MSLMLSTCDSVSREQLRMIPARPKSDTHEPIKHIDFLESIEKAIGRSGYIETVGEPELGVSKDGEHFFGFMDIVTKTTQTTNGLILDGDVKLQIIARNANDMKFLANVNGGTSTMCCDNLAFFGNLFHFGHENDKGQRRGRKHTSKIHLEMPQLLDDALSRLTDQVDTFENRYRLYKDTPVNDRQMHDLVCRS
;
A
#
# COMPACT_ATOMS: atom_id res chain seq x y z
N MET A 1 9.02 -6.02 -6.51
CA MET A 1 8.88 -5.26 -7.77
C MET A 1 9.55 -3.92 -7.51
N SER A 2 10.53 -3.54 -8.34
CA SER A 2 11.45 -2.41 -8.12
C SER A 2 10.77 -1.07 -8.36
N LEU A 3 11.12 -0.07 -7.54
CA LEU A 3 11.04 1.35 -7.87
C LEU A 3 11.50 1.59 -9.32
N MET A 4 10.65 2.17 -10.17
CA MET A 4 11.08 2.72 -11.47
C MET A 4 11.12 4.24 -11.33
N LEU A 5 12.33 4.79 -11.40
CA LEU A 5 12.64 6.20 -11.18
C LEU A 5 13.27 6.83 -12.42
N SER A 6 12.48 7.53 -13.22
CA SER A 6 12.93 8.39 -14.32
C SER A 6 12.72 9.87 -14.02
N THR A 7 11.73 10.21 -13.19
CA THR A 7 11.42 11.61 -12.83
C THR A 7 11.45 11.90 -11.33
N CYS A 8 11.54 10.87 -10.50
CA CYS A 8 11.65 10.98 -9.05
C CYS A 8 13.03 10.50 -8.58
N ASP A 9 13.44 10.95 -7.40
CA ASP A 9 14.69 10.56 -6.75
C ASP A 9 14.41 9.61 -5.58
N SER A 10 15.25 8.59 -5.43
CA SER A 10 15.23 7.73 -4.24
C SER A 10 15.78 8.50 -3.06
N VAL A 11 15.13 8.40 -1.90
CA VAL A 11 15.50 9.16 -0.70
C VAL A 11 15.60 8.27 0.52
N SER A 12 16.50 8.58 1.44
CA SER A 12 16.50 7.98 2.78
C SER A 12 15.36 8.53 3.63
N ARG A 13 15.08 7.86 4.75
CA ARG A 13 14.11 8.32 5.75
C ARG A 13 14.48 9.70 6.31
N GLU A 14 15.77 9.94 6.56
CA GLU A 14 16.30 11.21 7.05
C GLU A 14 16.10 12.31 6.00
N GLN A 15 16.39 12.02 4.73
CA GLN A 15 16.14 12.97 3.64
C GLN A 15 14.65 13.30 3.52
N LEU A 16 13.77 12.29 3.60
CA LEU A 16 12.31 12.48 3.59
C LEU A 16 11.85 13.36 4.77
N ARG A 17 12.47 13.21 5.96
CA ARG A 17 12.19 14.02 7.15
C ARG A 17 12.56 15.49 6.96
N MET A 18 13.52 15.81 6.09
CA MET A 18 13.93 17.19 5.82
C MET A 18 13.00 17.93 4.87
N ILE A 19 12.16 17.22 4.10
CA ILE A 19 11.23 17.83 3.16
C ILE A 19 10.05 18.45 3.93
N PRO A 20 9.86 19.78 3.87
CA PRO A 20 8.75 20.43 4.56
C PRO A 20 7.42 20.18 3.84
N ALA A 21 6.32 20.19 4.60
CA ALA A 21 5.00 20.33 4.00
C ALA A 21 4.80 21.78 3.54
N ARG A 22 3.98 21.99 2.51
CA ARG A 22 3.52 23.34 2.15
C ARG A 22 2.74 23.98 3.30
N PRO A 23 2.75 25.32 3.43
CA PRO A 23 1.82 26.00 4.32
C PRO A 23 0.37 25.66 3.96
N LYS A 24 -0.46 25.46 4.97
CA LYS A 24 -1.89 25.24 4.78
C LYS A 24 -2.58 26.47 4.19
N SER A 25 -3.68 26.23 3.48
CA SER A 25 -4.62 27.26 3.01
C SER A 25 -6.01 26.99 3.57
N ASP A 26 -6.97 27.87 3.28
CA ASP A 26 -8.36 27.74 3.74
C ASP A 26 -9.01 26.40 3.38
N THR A 27 -8.56 25.76 2.29
CA THR A 27 -9.16 24.54 1.74
C THR A 27 -8.21 23.35 1.71
N HIS A 28 -6.95 23.51 2.14
CA HIS A 28 -5.92 22.49 1.99
C HIS A 28 -4.97 22.44 3.18
N GLU A 29 -4.82 21.25 3.74
CA GLU A 29 -3.97 20.92 4.88
C GLU A 29 -2.93 19.87 4.45
N PRO A 30 -1.80 20.29 3.85
CA PRO A 30 -0.72 19.39 3.45
C PRO A 30 -0.21 18.56 4.63
N ILE A 31 0.15 17.29 4.36
CA ILE A 31 0.79 16.42 5.35
C ILE A 31 2.22 16.22 4.94
N LYS A 32 3.15 16.45 5.88
CA LYS A 32 4.56 16.15 5.65
C LYS A 32 4.73 14.68 5.29
N HIS A 33 5.54 14.39 4.27
CA HIS A 33 5.67 13.03 3.76
C HIS A 33 6.13 12.02 4.81
N ILE A 34 7.06 12.42 5.69
CA ILE A 34 7.50 11.60 6.82
C ILE A 34 6.36 11.32 7.81
N ASP A 35 5.51 12.29 8.11
CA ASP A 35 4.40 12.11 9.06
C ASP A 35 3.35 11.14 8.50
N PHE A 36 3.16 11.15 7.18
CA PHE A 36 2.31 10.18 6.49
C PHE A 36 2.88 8.77 6.56
N LEU A 37 4.18 8.59 6.25
CA LEU A 37 4.86 7.29 6.37
C LEU A 37 4.79 6.76 7.82
N GLU A 38 5.14 7.60 8.80
CA GLU A 38 5.11 7.22 10.22
C GLU A 38 3.70 6.89 10.71
N SER A 39 2.66 7.50 10.13
CA SER A 39 1.27 7.16 10.46
C SER A 39 0.89 5.76 9.99
N ILE A 40 1.40 5.34 8.82
CA ILE A 40 1.22 3.97 8.29
C ILE A 40 1.96 2.97 9.16
N GLU A 41 3.21 3.24 9.51
CA GLU A 41 3.99 2.37 10.41
C GLU A 41 3.35 2.24 11.79
N LYS A 42 2.82 3.34 12.34
CA LYS A 42 2.06 3.29 13.59
C LYS A 42 0.79 2.45 13.45
N ALA A 43 0.10 2.50 12.32
CA ALA A 43 -1.07 1.64 12.06
C ALA A 43 -0.69 0.17 11.96
N ILE A 44 0.42 -0.14 11.28
CA ILE A 44 1.01 -1.50 11.24
C ILE A 44 1.31 -1.96 12.67
N GLY A 45 1.97 -1.14 13.48
CA GLY A 45 2.25 -1.45 14.88
C GLY A 45 1.00 -1.66 15.73
N ARG A 46 -0.06 -0.86 15.52
CA ARG A 46 -1.36 -1.03 16.20
C ARG A 46 -2.09 -2.30 15.79
N SER A 47 -1.90 -2.78 14.56
CA SER A 47 -2.55 -4.00 14.08
C SER A 47 -2.18 -5.23 14.93
N GLY A 48 -0.94 -5.31 15.42
CA GLY A 48 -0.42 -6.44 16.19
C GLY A 48 -0.13 -7.71 15.38
N TYR A 49 -0.62 -7.81 14.13
CA TYR A 49 -0.47 -8.97 13.26
C TYR A 49 0.23 -8.68 11.93
N ILE A 50 0.62 -7.43 11.64
CA ILE A 50 1.45 -7.08 10.48
C ILE A 50 2.83 -6.62 10.99
N GLU A 51 3.88 -7.00 10.29
CA GLU A 51 5.25 -6.57 10.56
C GLU A 51 5.93 -6.14 9.25
N THR A 52 6.67 -5.04 9.29
CA THR A 52 7.47 -4.57 8.15
C THR A 52 8.76 -5.38 8.02
N VAL A 53 9.15 -5.67 6.78
CA VAL A 53 10.39 -6.39 6.47
C VAL A 53 11.39 -5.42 5.86
N GLY A 54 12.53 -5.24 6.53
CA GLY A 54 13.59 -4.36 6.07
C GLY A 54 13.19 -2.89 6.05
N GLU A 55 14.00 -2.09 5.36
CA GLU A 55 13.76 -0.66 5.18
C GLU A 55 12.82 -0.41 4.00
N PRO A 56 11.95 0.62 4.08
CA PRO A 56 11.07 0.96 2.97
C PRO A 56 11.84 1.56 1.80
N GLU A 57 11.40 1.26 0.58
CA GLU A 57 11.87 1.97 -0.62
C GLU A 57 11.07 3.27 -0.75
N LEU A 58 11.75 4.43 -0.75
CA LEU A 58 11.11 5.75 -0.72
C LEU A 58 11.53 6.56 -1.94
N GLY A 59 10.56 7.23 -2.58
CA GLY A 59 10.78 8.10 -3.73
C GLY A 59 10.06 9.43 -3.58
N VAL A 60 10.69 10.50 -4.05
CA VAL A 60 10.09 11.85 -4.08
C VAL A 60 10.34 12.53 -5.42
N SER A 61 9.38 13.33 -5.89
CA SER A 61 9.58 14.18 -7.07
C SER A 61 10.69 15.21 -6.85
N LYS A 62 11.32 15.68 -7.94
CA LYS A 62 12.44 16.65 -7.87
C LYS A 62 12.12 17.95 -7.14
N ASP A 63 10.85 18.35 -7.12
CA ASP A 63 10.35 19.54 -6.42
C ASP A 63 9.98 19.26 -4.94
N GLY A 64 10.07 18.01 -4.49
CA GLY A 64 9.74 17.62 -3.12
C GLY A 64 8.24 17.51 -2.83
N GLU A 65 7.38 17.67 -3.84
CA GLU A 65 5.93 17.81 -3.64
C GLU A 65 5.18 16.49 -3.59
N HIS A 66 5.72 15.45 -4.24
CA HIS A 66 5.06 14.16 -4.38
C HIS A 66 5.93 13.04 -3.85
N PHE A 67 5.36 12.29 -2.93
CA PHE A 67 6.01 11.15 -2.30
C PHE A 67 5.31 9.86 -2.70
N PHE A 68 6.12 8.80 -2.81
CA PHE A 68 5.62 7.43 -2.76
C PHE A 68 6.61 6.55 -2.00
N GLY A 69 6.08 5.48 -1.42
CA GLY A 69 6.88 4.53 -0.67
C GLY A 69 6.35 3.12 -0.79
N PHE A 70 7.25 2.15 -0.66
CA PHE A 70 6.95 0.74 -0.63
C PHE A 70 7.48 0.14 0.68
N MET A 71 6.62 -0.56 1.39
CA MET A 71 6.95 -1.29 2.61
C MET A 71 6.66 -2.76 2.36
N ASP A 72 7.69 -3.58 2.37
CA ASP A 72 7.49 -5.03 2.40
C ASP A 72 6.95 -5.39 3.78
N ILE A 73 5.98 -6.30 3.81
CA ILE A 73 5.34 -6.70 5.06
C ILE A 73 5.23 -8.21 5.12
N VAL A 74 5.09 -8.73 6.34
CA VAL A 74 4.65 -10.09 6.67
C VAL A 74 3.44 -10.03 7.58
N THR A 75 2.58 -11.04 7.50
CA THR A 75 1.45 -11.22 8.42
C THR A 75 1.76 -12.34 9.41
N LYS A 76 1.51 -12.08 10.68
CA LYS A 76 1.48 -13.09 11.75
C LYS A 76 0.18 -13.90 11.61
N THR A 77 0.09 -15.02 12.34
CA THR A 77 -1.09 -15.90 12.40
C THR A 77 -2.40 -15.10 12.28
N THR A 78 -3.14 -15.34 11.21
CA THR A 78 -4.48 -14.77 11.01
C THR A 78 -5.50 -15.65 11.72
N GLN A 79 -6.80 -15.32 11.61
CA GLN A 79 -7.86 -16.12 12.25
C GLN A 79 -7.96 -17.53 11.69
N THR A 80 -7.53 -17.74 10.43
CA THR A 80 -7.70 -19.03 9.74
C THR A 80 -6.39 -19.69 9.35
N THR A 81 -5.25 -18.99 9.42
CA THR A 81 -3.96 -19.51 8.91
C THR A 81 -2.75 -19.06 9.75
N ASN A 82 -1.64 -19.80 9.69
CA ASN A 82 -0.44 -19.59 10.52
C ASN A 82 0.48 -18.45 10.03
N GLY A 83 -0.07 -17.35 9.51
CA GLY A 83 0.73 -16.25 8.99
C GLY A 83 1.20 -16.59 7.57
N LEU A 84 0.88 -15.69 6.66
CA LEU A 84 0.45 -16.10 5.33
C LEU A 84 1.47 -15.85 4.22
N ILE A 85 2.60 -15.29 4.60
CA ILE A 85 3.75 -15.22 3.73
C ILE A 85 4.49 -16.54 3.88
N LEU A 86 3.87 -17.55 3.26
CA LEU A 86 4.36 -18.92 3.15
C LEU A 86 5.77 -18.89 2.56
N ASP A 87 6.74 -19.33 3.35
CA ASP A 87 8.10 -19.74 2.96
C ASP A 87 8.97 -18.72 2.18
N GLY A 88 8.50 -17.47 2.01
CA GLY A 88 9.15 -16.45 1.17
C GLY A 88 8.73 -16.47 -0.31
N ASP A 89 7.80 -17.33 -0.71
CA ASP A 89 7.35 -17.48 -2.11
C ASP A 89 6.44 -16.32 -2.57
N VAL A 90 5.73 -15.68 -1.62
CA VAL A 90 4.78 -14.60 -1.91
C VAL A 90 5.18 -13.33 -1.18
N LYS A 91 5.56 -12.31 -1.95
CA LYS A 91 5.83 -10.97 -1.40
C LYS A 91 4.51 -10.21 -1.19
N LEU A 92 4.23 -9.77 0.03
CA LEU A 92 3.23 -8.74 0.30
C LEU A 92 3.90 -7.39 0.48
N GLN A 93 3.26 -6.36 -0.05
CA GLN A 93 3.78 -5.01 0.00
C GLN A 93 2.65 -4.02 0.24
N ILE A 94 2.90 -3.04 1.12
CA ILE A 94 2.09 -1.84 1.25
C ILE A 94 2.76 -0.76 0.41
N ILE A 95 1.95 -0.04 -0.34
CA ILE A 95 2.37 1.09 -1.16
C ILE A 95 1.65 2.35 -0.65
N ALA A 96 2.38 3.45 -0.51
CA ALA A 96 1.89 4.73 -0.05
C ALA A 96 2.17 5.82 -1.09
N ARG A 97 1.27 6.80 -1.20
CA ARG A 97 1.45 8.01 -2.02
C ARG A 97 0.90 9.23 -1.31
N ASN A 98 1.63 10.34 -1.37
CA ASN A 98 1.22 11.62 -0.80
C ASN A 98 1.61 12.77 -1.74
N ALA A 99 0.85 13.87 -1.71
CA ALA A 99 1.14 15.07 -2.50
C ALA A 99 0.79 16.34 -1.72
N ASN A 100 1.70 17.31 -1.71
CA ASN A 100 1.51 18.58 -1.01
C ASN A 100 0.87 19.67 -1.88
N ASP A 101 0.86 19.51 -3.21
CA ASP A 101 0.38 20.49 -4.20
C ASP A 101 -1.03 20.23 -4.74
N MET A 102 -1.85 19.45 -4.02
CA MET A 102 -3.22 19.04 -4.39
C MET A 102 -3.33 18.15 -5.64
N LYS A 103 -2.23 17.76 -6.32
CA LYS A 103 -2.31 16.90 -7.52
C LYS A 103 -2.87 15.52 -7.21
N PHE A 104 -2.56 14.99 -6.03
CA PHE A 104 -2.99 13.66 -5.63
C PHE A 104 -3.57 13.63 -4.22
N LEU A 105 -4.50 12.70 -4.03
CA LEU A 105 -4.98 12.33 -2.70
C LEU A 105 -3.90 11.53 -1.98
N ALA A 106 -3.81 11.71 -0.66
CA ALA A 106 -3.07 10.79 0.21
C ALA A 106 -3.70 9.40 0.04
N ASN A 107 -2.89 8.39 -0.28
CA ASN A 107 -3.39 7.07 -0.57
C ASN A 107 -2.46 5.96 -0.09
N VAL A 108 -3.06 4.87 0.33
CA VAL A 108 -2.38 3.64 0.76
C VAL A 108 -3.14 2.47 0.16
N ASN A 109 -2.42 1.60 -0.53
CA ASN A 109 -2.94 0.32 -0.97
C ASN A 109 -1.94 -0.76 -0.52
N GLY A 110 -2.29 -2.01 -0.75
CA GLY A 110 -1.32 -3.08 -0.65
C GLY A 110 -1.83 -4.38 -1.23
N GLY A 111 -0.91 -5.34 -1.30
CA GLY A 111 -1.21 -6.68 -1.73
C GLY A 111 0.00 -7.39 -2.31
N THR A 112 -0.27 -8.42 -3.12
CA THR A 112 0.75 -9.24 -3.78
C THR A 112 1.19 -8.66 -5.12
N SER A 113 0.44 -7.69 -5.64
CA SER A 113 0.78 -6.95 -6.86
C SER A 113 0.51 -5.48 -6.64
N THR A 114 1.60 -4.74 -6.47
CA THR A 114 1.63 -3.30 -6.19
C THR A 114 2.54 -2.61 -7.19
N MET A 115 2.17 -1.39 -7.58
CA MET A 115 3.01 -0.55 -8.45
C MET A 115 2.77 0.94 -8.19
N CYS A 116 3.87 1.68 -8.25
CA CYS A 116 3.90 3.13 -8.36
C CYS A 116 4.79 3.46 -9.56
N CYS A 117 4.25 4.18 -10.53
CA CYS A 117 5.06 4.72 -11.62
C CYS A 117 5.57 6.13 -11.26
N ASP A 118 6.52 6.60 -12.06
CA ASP A 118 7.07 7.97 -12.00
C ASP A 118 6.01 9.08 -12.16
N ASN A 119 4.96 8.82 -12.94
CA ASN A 119 3.80 9.72 -13.05
C ASN A 119 2.82 9.56 -11.87
N LEU A 120 3.19 8.79 -10.86
CA LEU A 120 2.42 8.47 -9.66
C LEU A 120 1.10 7.74 -9.94
N ALA A 121 1.02 7.07 -11.10
CA ALA A 121 0.05 6.01 -11.31
C ALA A 121 0.25 4.95 -10.21
N PHE A 122 -0.85 4.59 -9.55
CA PHE A 122 -0.82 3.94 -8.24
C PHE A 122 -1.83 2.80 -8.22
N PHE A 123 -1.36 1.59 -7.96
CA PHE A 123 -2.19 0.39 -7.96
C PHE A 123 -1.77 -0.59 -6.86
N GLY A 124 -2.77 -1.24 -6.27
CA GLY A 124 -2.64 -2.37 -5.37
C GLY A 124 -3.94 -3.18 -5.39
N ASN A 125 -3.85 -4.49 -5.17
CA ASN A 125 -4.92 -5.44 -5.49
C ASN A 125 -5.71 -5.98 -4.29
N LEU A 126 -5.26 -5.81 -3.03
CA LEU A 126 -5.95 -6.39 -1.87
C LEU A 126 -6.74 -5.37 -1.05
N PHE A 127 -6.20 -4.18 -0.77
CA PHE A 127 -6.94 -3.19 0.02
C PHE A 127 -6.74 -1.76 -0.46
N HIS A 128 -7.68 -0.92 -0.05
CA HIS A 128 -7.74 0.51 -0.38
C HIS A 128 -8.00 1.36 0.86
N PHE A 129 -7.22 2.43 1.00
CA PHE A 129 -7.38 3.49 2.00
C PHE A 129 -8.39 4.56 1.56
N GLY A 130 -9.06 5.13 2.56
CA GLY A 130 -9.94 6.28 2.41
C GLY A 130 -11.43 5.93 2.47
N HIS A 131 -12.24 6.95 2.20
CA HIS A 131 -13.69 6.88 2.34
C HIS A 131 -14.31 6.08 1.20
N GLU A 132 -15.28 5.24 1.57
CA GLU A 132 -16.08 4.46 0.64
C GLU A 132 -17.17 5.35 0.04
N ASN A 133 -17.43 5.18 -1.26
CA ASN A 133 -18.56 5.81 -1.93
C ASN A 133 -19.77 4.86 -1.98
N ASP A 134 -20.90 5.36 -2.48
CA ASP A 134 -22.14 4.59 -2.61
C ASP A 134 -22.03 3.33 -3.50
N LYS A 135 -20.91 3.17 -4.22
CA LYS A 135 -20.61 2.02 -5.09
C LYS A 135 -19.61 1.04 -4.45
N GLY A 136 -19.30 1.21 -3.16
CA GLY A 136 -18.32 0.37 -2.45
C GLY A 136 -16.86 0.66 -2.83
N GLN A 137 -16.58 1.72 -3.60
CA GLN A 137 -15.22 2.05 -4.03
C GLN A 137 -14.60 3.04 -3.04
N ARG A 138 -13.38 2.75 -2.59
CA ARG A 138 -12.61 3.64 -1.72
C ARG A 138 -11.68 4.51 -2.53
N ARG A 139 -11.70 5.80 -2.26
CA ARG A 139 -10.80 6.79 -2.85
C ARG A 139 -9.90 7.33 -1.74
N GLY A 140 -8.65 7.61 -2.08
CA GLY A 140 -7.70 8.21 -1.14
C GLY A 140 -8.25 9.46 -0.45
N ARG A 141 -7.58 9.90 0.61
CA ARG A 141 -8.03 11.02 1.44
C ARG A 141 -7.53 12.34 0.89
N LYS A 142 -8.46 13.30 0.70
CA LYS A 142 -8.11 14.71 0.42
C LYS A 142 -7.41 15.34 1.62
N HIS A 143 -6.46 16.22 1.39
CA HIS A 143 -5.77 17.02 2.41
C HIS A 143 -6.65 18.17 2.89
N THR A 144 -7.67 17.87 3.68
CA THR A 144 -8.53 18.88 4.33
C THR A 144 -8.21 18.96 5.81
N SER A 145 -8.71 19.96 6.53
CA SER A 145 -8.54 20.12 7.99
C SER A 145 -8.76 18.85 8.84
N LYS A 146 -9.66 17.94 8.41
CA LYS A 146 -9.92 16.67 9.11
C LYS A 146 -8.92 15.54 8.85
N ILE A 147 -7.92 15.73 7.98
CA ILE A 147 -7.09 14.62 7.51
C ILE A 147 -6.29 13.98 8.65
N HIS A 148 -5.72 14.78 9.57
CA HIS A 148 -4.96 14.27 10.72
C HIS A 148 -5.86 13.52 11.72
N LEU A 149 -7.12 13.93 11.86
CA LEU A 149 -8.09 13.30 12.75
C LEU A 149 -8.53 11.92 12.21
N GLU A 150 -8.83 11.86 10.92
CA GLU A 150 -9.42 10.66 10.30
C GLU A 150 -8.36 9.62 9.89
N MET A 151 -7.12 10.05 9.59
CA MET A 151 -6.09 9.17 9.03
C MET A 151 -5.82 7.91 9.88
N PRO A 152 -5.68 7.96 11.22
CA PRO A 152 -5.47 6.76 12.02
C PRO A 152 -6.57 5.72 11.82
N GLN A 153 -7.83 6.13 11.86
CA GLN A 153 -8.98 5.25 11.68
C GLN A 153 -9.03 4.69 10.25
N LEU A 154 -8.83 5.53 9.24
CA LEU A 154 -8.81 5.11 7.85
C LEU A 154 -7.69 4.11 7.53
N LEU A 155 -6.54 4.22 8.21
CA LEU A 155 -5.43 3.27 8.10
C LEU A 155 -5.75 1.96 8.81
N ASP A 156 -6.27 2.02 10.04
CA ASP A 156 -6.63 0.82 10.81
C ASP A 156 -7.71 0.00 10.08
N ASP A 157 -8.74 0.67 9.56
CA ASP A 157 -9.77 0.07 8.72
C ASP A 157 -9.18 -0.58 7.46
N ALA A 158 -8.22 0.08 6.82
CA ALA A 158 -7.57 -0.41 5.60
C ALA A 158 -6.72 -1.65 5.84
N LEU A 159 -5.95 -1.67 6.92
CA LEU A 159 -5.13 -2.82 7.32
C LEU A 159 -5.98 -4.00 7.80
N SER A 160 -7.12 -3.74 8.48
CA SER A 160 -8.05 -4.82 8.84
C SER A 160 -8.66 -5.52 7.62
N ARG A 161 -8.86 -4.81 6.50
CA ARG A 161 -9.32 -5.45 5.25
C ARG A 161 -8.22 -6.25 4.58
N LEU A 162 -6.96 -5.84 4.72
CA LEU A 162 -5.83 -6.58 4.17
C LEU A 162 -5.82 -8.00 4.73
N THR A 163 -6.06 -8.20 6.03
CA THR A 163 -6.09 -9.55 6.62
C THR A 163 -7.17 -10.44 6.02
N ASP A 164 -8.38 -9.92 5.85
CA ASP A 164 -9.49 -10.69 5.29
C ASP A 164 -9.20 -11.15 3.85
N GLN A 165 -8.55 -10.28 3.08
CA GLN A 165 -8.19 -10.55 1.69
C GLN A 165 -6.97 -11.46 1.57
N VAL A 166 -6.04 -11.37 2.52
CA VAL A 166 -4.86 -12.23 2.60
C VAL A 166 -5.29 -13.68 2.84
N ASP A 167 -6.23 -13.97 3.74
CA ASP A 167 -6.75 -15.33 3.97
C ASP A 167 -7.33 -15.96 2.69
N THR A 168 -8.12 -15.18 1.96
CA THR A 168 -8.68 -15.61 0.66
C THR A 168 -7.58 -15.87 -0.36
N PHE A 169 -6.56 -15.01 -0.39
CA PHE A 169 -5.42 -15.16 -1.28
C PHE A 169 -4.61 -16.43 -0.99
N GLU A 170 -4.32 -16.75 0.28
CA GLU A 170 -3.55 -17.97 0.62
C GLU A 170 -4.24 -19.23 0.15
N ASN A 171 -5.53 -19.34 0.46
CA ASN A 171 -6.28 -20.54 0.17
C ASN A 171 -6.27 -20.80 -1.33
N ARG A 172 -6.39 -19.74 -2.12
CA ARG A 172 -6.24 -19.81 -3.58
C ARG A 172 -4.80 -20.14 -4.00
N TYR A 173 -3.79 -19.53 -3.40
CA TYR A 173 -2.39 -19.80 -3.70
C TYR A 173 -2.00 -21.26 -3.42
N ARG A 174 -2.33 -21.78 -2.22
CA ARG A 174 -2.12 -23.19 -1.85
C ARG A 174 -2.84 -24.13 -2.82
N LEU A 175 -4.11 -23.84 -3.12
CA LEU A 175 -4.87 -24.63 -4.08
C LEU A 175 -4.17 -24.69 -5.44
N TYR A 176 -3.67 -23.57 -5.96
CA TYR A 176 -2.94 -23.54 -7.23
C TYR A 176 -1.58 -24.24 -7.16
N LYS A 177 -0.86 -24.12 -6.05
CA LYS A 177 0.44 -24.76 -5.84
C LYS A 177 0.33 -26.29 -5.72
N ASP A 178 -0.70 -26.77 -5.03
CA ASP A 178 -0.85 -28.19 -4.67
C ASP A 178 -1.71 -28.99 -5.67
N THR A 179 -2.33 -28.33 -6.67
CA THR A 179 -3.12 -29.00 -7.70
C THR A 179 -2.30 -29.24 -8.97
N PRO A 180 -1.78 -30.46 -9.22
CA PRO A 180 -1.12 -30.77 -10.47
C PRO A 180 -2.13 -30.74 -11.64
N VAL A 181 -1.71 -30.16 -12.76
CA VAL A 181 -2.52 -30.05 -13.98
C VAL A 181 -1.81 -30.81 -15.09
N ASN A 182 -2.51 -31.70 -15.80
CA ASN A 182 -1.94 -32.38 -16.96
C ASN A 182 -2.03 -31.52 -18.22
N ASP A 183 -1.27 -31.88 -19.25
CA ASP A 183 -1.18 -31.14 -20.52
C ASP A 183 -2.54 -30.88 -21.18
N ARG A 184 -3.48 -31.83 -21.09
CA ARG A 184 -4.82 -31.66 -21.67
C ARG A 184 -5.64 -30.63 -20.91
N GLN A 185 -5.62 -30.69 -19.59
CA GLN A 185 -6.29 -29.69 -18.75
C GLN A 185 -5.68 -28.30 -18.96
N MET A 186 -4.35 -28.21 -19.08
CA MET A 186 -3.67 -26.95 -19.35
C MET A 186 -3.96 -26.41 -20.75
N HIS A 187 -4.00 -27.27 -21.76
CA HIS A 187 -4.43 -26.92 -23.12
C HIS A 187 -5.84 -26.32 -23.12
N ASP A 188 -6.80 -26.99 -22.47
CA ASP A 188 -8.17 -26.50 -22.41
C ASP A 188 -8.26 -25.17 -21.63
N LEU A 189 -7.48 -25.01 -20.55
CA LEU A 189 -7.47 -23.78 -19.75
C LEU A 189 -6.89 -22.58 -20.51
N VAL A 190 -5.86 -22.76 -21.36
CA VAL A 190 -5.24 -21.67 -22.12
C VAL A 190 -5.95 -21.39 -23.44
N CYS A 191 -6.38 -22.43 -24.15
CA CYS A 191 -6.89 -22.29 -25.52
C CYS A 191 -8.41 -22.10 -25.58
N ARG A 192 -9.15 -22.36 -24.50
CA ARG A 192 -10.62 -22.26 -24.47
C ARG A 192 -11.18 -21.29 -23.43
N SER A 193 -10.31 -20.55 -22.70
CA SER A 193 -10.74 -19.51 -21.74
C SER A 193 -11.08 -18.18 -22.40
#